data_AF-A0A7C4DSX7-F1
#
_entry.id   AF-A0A7C4DSX7-F1
#
_cell.length_a   1.000
_cell.length_b   1.000
_cell.length_c   1.000
_cell.angle_alpha   90.00
_cell.angle_beta   90.00
_cell.angle_gamma   90.00
#
_symmetry.space_group_name_H-M   'P 1'
#
loop_
_entity.id
_entity.type
_entity.pdbx_description
1 polymer ?
#
loop_
_entity_poly.entity_id
_entity_poly.type
_entity_poly.pdbx_seq_one_letter_code
_entity_poly.pdbx_strand_id
1 'polypeptide(L)'
;MQVLSEGQRLHHPQYGLGVVRESDAERTTIDFDEYGEKKFVTSLMTAELIGEPPAPGSRHRAQRRRTGKATARRKARSHTTPTND
;
A
#
# COMPACT_ATOMS: atom_id res chain seq x y z
N MET A 1 -8.41 -7.91 17.74
CA MET A 1 -7.36 -7.57 16.76
C MET A 1 -7.98 -6.68 15.71
N GLN A 2 -7.30 -5.62 15.28
CA GLN A 2 -7.83 -4.73 14.25
C GLN A 2 -7.49 -5.32 12.88
N VAL A 3 -8.50 -5.80 12.16
CA VAL A 3 -8.35 -6.19 10.76
C VAL A 3 -8.21 -4.90 9.95
N LEU A 4 -7.16 -4.81 9.15
CA LEU A 4 -6.93 -3.66 8.29
C LEU A 4 -7.90 -3.68 7.11
N SER A 5 -8.11 -2.55 6.46
CA SER A 5 -8.90 -2.54 5.23
C SER A 5 -8.01 -2.84 4.03
N GLU A 6 -8.52 -3.61 3.07
CA GLU A 6 -7.85 -3.77 1.77
C GLU A 6 -7.64 -2.40 1.11
N GLY A 7 -6.46 -2.21 0.51
CA GLY A 7 -6.04 -0.94 -0.08
C GLY A 7 -5.51 0.10 0.93
N GLN A 8 -5.51 -0.22 2.23
CA GLN A 8 -4.97 0.68 3.26
C GLN A 8 -3.44 0.77 3.16
N ARG A 9 -2.92 1.99 3.25
CA ARG A 9 -1.48 2.26 3.24
C ARG A 9 -0.91 2.28 4.65
N LEU A 10 0.28 1.72 4.79
CA LEU A 10 1.01 1.66 6.03
C LEU A 10 2.51 1.70 5.81
N HIS A 11 3.24 2.03 6.86
CA HIS A 11 4.69 1.96 6.92
C HIS A 11 5.12 0.90 7.93
N HIS A 12 5.92 -0.04 7.46
CA HIS A 12 6.53 -1.08 8.27
C HIS A 12 8.01 -0.75 8.50
N PRO A 13 8.54 -0.81 9.75
CA PRO A 13 9.89 -0.37 10.06
C PRO A 13 11.00 -1.09 9.28
N GLN A 14 10.76 -2.34 8.89
CA GLN A 14 11.73 -3.15 8.13
C GLN A 14 11.57 -3.10 6.60
N TYR A 15 10.34 -2.90 6.11
CA TYR A 15 10.02 -3.05 4.68
C TYR A 15 9.60 -1.73 4.03
N GLY A 16 9.42 -0.68 4.82
CA GLY A 16 9.01 0.64 4.37
C GLY A 16 7.52 0.71 4.05
N LEU A 17 7.18 1.48 3.02
CA LEU A 17 5.81 1.76 2.61
C LEU A 17 5.18 0.55 1.90
N GLY A 18 3.98 0.19 2.31
CA GLY A 18 3.21 -0.89 1.71
C GLY A 18 1.71 -0.64 1.70
N VAL A 19 1.02 -1.40 0.85
CA VAL A 19 -0.43 -1.44 0.72
C VAL A 19 -0.94 -2.81 1.19
N VAL A 20 -1.95 -2.81 2.06
CA VAL A 20 -2.67 -4.03 2.45
C VAL A 20 -3.40 -4.56 1.24
N ARG A 21 -3.08 -5.80 0.85
CA ARG A 21 -3.69 -6.49 -0.28
C ARG A 21 -4.88 -7.35 0.15
N GLU A 22 -4.72 -8.00 1.30
CA GLU A 22 -5.68 -8.91 1.91
C GLU A 22 -5.38 -8.94 3.42
N SER A 23 -6.39 -9.01 4.25
CA SER A 23 -6.21 -9.03 5.70
C SER A 23 -7.31 -9.82 6.39
N ASP A 24 -6.87 -10.82 7.14
CA ASP A 24 -7.68 -11.69 7.99
C ASP A 24 -7.33 -11.49 9.46
N ALA A 25 -8.09 -12.15 10.33
CA ALA A 25 -7.82 -12.17 11.78
C ALA A 25 -6.43 -12.74 12.12
N GLU A 26 -5.91 -13.67 11.31
CA GLU A 26 -4.64 -14.34 11.57
C GLU A 26 -3.50 -13.83 10.69
N ARG A 27 -3.78 -13.45 9.44
CA ARG A 27 -2.75 -13.10 8.46
C ARG A 27 -3.08 -11.81 7.71
N THR A 28 -2.07 -11.00 7.49
CA THR A 28 -2.16 -9.80 6.66
C THR A 28 -1.15 -9.89 5.53
N THR A 29 -1.63 -9.77 4.30
CA THR A 29 -0.83 -9.70 3.08
C THR A 29 -0.62 -8.23 2.70
N ILE A 30 0.63 -7.82 2.54
CA ILE A 30 1.02 -6.44 2.24
C ILE A 30 1.94 -6.45 1.03
N ASP A 31 1.64 -5.62 0.05
CA ASP A 31 2.51 -5.36 -1.10
C ASP A 31 3.39 -4.14 -0.80
N PHE A 32 4.70 -4.35 -0.67
CA PHE A 32 5.67 -3.29 -0.43
C PHE A 32 6.31 -2.85 -1.73
N ASP A 33 6.48 -1.54 -1.91
CA ASP A 33 7.03 -0.97 -3.15
C ASP A 33 8.48 -1.43 -3.44
N GLU A 34 9.24 -1.76 -2.40
CA GLU A 34 10.64 -2.19 -2.50
C GLU A 34 10.84 -3.70 -2.49
N TYR A 35 9.97 -4.44 -1.78
CA TYR A 35 10.14 -5.87 -1.51
C TYR A 35 9.06 -6.77 -2.13
N GLY A 36 7.99 -6.17 -2.67
CA GLY A 36 6.80 -6.86 -3.15
C GLY A 36 5.95 -7.44 -2.03
N GLU A 37 5.18 -8.47 -2.35
CA GLU A 37 4.20 -9.08 -1.46
C GLU A 37 4.84 -9.85 -0.30
N LYS A 38 4.35 -9.59 0.92
CA LYS A 38 4.74 -10.25 2.17
C LYS A 38 3.51 -10.57 3.00
N LYS A 39 3.52 -11.73 3.66
CA LYS A 39 2.47 -12.15 4.59
C LYS A 39 2.98 -12.12 6.03
N PHE A 40 2.22 -11.48 6.90
CA PHE A 40 2.51 -11.33 8.32
C PHE A 40 1.43 -11.98 9.16
N VAL A 41 1.77 -12.31 10.40
CA VAL A 41 0.77 -12.67 11.41
C VAL A 41 0.18 -11.37 11.96
N THR A 42 -1.12 -11.17 11.80
CA THR A 42 -1.81 -9.91 12.17
C THR A 42 -1.56 -9.54 13.63
N SER A 43 -1.49 -10.53 14.52
CA SER A 43 -1.24 -10.33 15.95
C SER A 43 0.18 -9.91 16.32
N LEU A 44 1.18 -10.20 15.46
CA LEU A 44 2.60 -9.91 15.72
C LEU A 44 3.13 -8.76 14.86
N MET A 45 2.33 -8.32 13.88
CA MET A 45 2.69 -7.27 12.95
C MET A 45 2.66 -5.91 13.64
N THR A 46 3.73 -5.13 13.47
CA THR A 46 3.82 -3.73 13.92
C THR A 46 3.98 -2.83 12.70
N ALA A 47 3.01 -1.95 12.47
CA ALA A 47 3.03 -1.00 11.35
C ALA A 47 2.32 0.29 11.72
N GLU A 48 2.79 1.40 11.15
CA GLU A 48 2.17 2.71 11.29
C GLU A 48 1.23 2.95 10.11
N LEU A 49 -0.05 3.21 10.37
CA LEU A 49 -1.02 3.48 9.32
C LEU A 49 -0.79 4.87 8.75
N ILE A 50 -0.58 4.95 7.44
CA ILE A 50 -0.37 6.22 6.72
C ILE A 50 -1.61 6.49 5.89
N GLY A 51 -2.55 7.19 6.52
CA GLY A 51 -3.84 7.54 5.93
C GLY A 51 -4.95 7.37 6.95
N GLU A 52 -5.86 8.32 6.97
CA GLU A 52 -7.07 8.23 7.78
C GLU A 52 -7.87 7.00 7.33
N PRO A 53 -8.27 6.09 8.24
CA PRO A 53 -9.11 4.98 7.87
C PRO A 53 -10.38 5.54 7.22
N PRO A 54 -10.85 5.01 6.08
CA PRO A 54 -12.15 5.41 5.56
C PRO A 54 -13.17 5.16 6.68
N ALA A 55 -13.80 6.24 7.15
CA ALA A 55 -14.64 6.20 8.34
C ALA A 55 -15.65 5.04 8.23
N PRO A 56 -15.80 4.20 9.27
CA PRO A 56 -16.73 3.08 9.26
C PRO A 56 -18.15 3.64 9.39
N GLY A 57 -18.72 4.11 8.28
CA GLY A 57 -20.04 4.73 8.32
C GLY A 57 -20.34 5.62 7.12
N SER A 58 -20.64 5.02 5.98
CA SER A 58 -21.88 5.35 5.26
C SER A 58 -22.08 4.38 4.10
N ARG A 59 -23.04 3.47 4.27
CA ARG A 59 -23.84 3.00 3.13
C ARG A 59 -24.65 4.18 2.61
N HIS A 60 -24.03 5.15 1.96
CA HIS A 60 -24.75 6.15 1.18
C HIS A 60 -24.12 6.28 -0.20
N ARG A 61 -24.78 5.58 -1.12
CA ARG A 61 -24.83 5.88 -2.56
C ARG A 61 -24.83 7.39 -2.80
N ALA A 62 -23.73 7.95 -3.28
CA ALA A 62 -23.73 9.10 -4.21
C ALA A 62 -22.33 9.36 -4.76
N GLN A 63 -22.28 9.56 -6.07
CA GLN A 63 -21.15 9.99 -6.86
C GLN A 63 -20.40 11.18 -6.26
N ARG A 64 -19.07 11.22 -6.45
CA ARG A 64 -18.40 12.35 -7.12
C ARG A 64 -17.00 11.96 -7.57
N ARG A 65 -16.82 12.01 -8.90
CA ARG A 65 -15.55 12.06 -9.60
C ARG A 65 -14.73 13.25 -9.06
N ARG A 66 -13.41 13.07 -8.86
CA ARG A 66 -12.32 13.87 -9.46
C ARG A 66 -10.94 13.56 -8.84
N THR A 67 -10.09 12.97 -9.68
CA THR A 67 -8.68 13.33 -9.94
C THR A 67 -7.72 13.63 -8.77
N GLY A 68 -6.68 12.80 -8.61
CA GLY A 68 -5.55 13.11 -7.74
C GLY A 68 -4.39 12.09 -7.79
N LYS A 69 -3.67 12.08 -8.91
CA LYS A 69 -2.35 11.50 -9.21
C LYS A 69 -1.43 11.25 -7.99
N ALA A 70 -0.94 10.01 -7.82
CA ALA A 70 0.31 9.70 -7.13
C ALA A 70 1.01 8.48 -7.76
N THR A 71 1.71 8.75 -8.87
CA THR A 71 3.05 8.21 -9.18
C THR A 71 3.39 6.78 -8.77
N ALA A 72 3.05 5.81 -9.63
CA ALA A 72 3.84 4.59 -9.79
C ALA A 72 5.09 4.92 -10.62
N ARG A 73 6.07 5.59 -10.00
CA ARG A 73 7.40 5.76 -10.58
C ARG A 73 8.25 4.59 -10.12
N ARG A 74 8.35 3.55 -10.96
CA ARG A 74 9.52 2.67 -11.13
C ARG A 74 9.18 1.50 -12.04
N LYS A 75 9.81 1.44 -13.21
CA LYS A 75 10.81 0.41 -13.56
C LYS A 75 11.10 0.44 -15.07
N ALA A 76 12.17 1.12 -15.45
CA ALA A 76 13.02 0.69 -16.54
C ALA A 76 14.38 1.37 -16.38
N ARG A 77 15.33 0.60 -15.86
CA ARG A 77 16.75 0.85 -16.08
C ARG A 77 16.98 0.67 -17.58
N SER A 78 17.27 1.73 -18.32
CA SER A 78 18.04 1.65 -19.54
C SER A 78 19.25 2.57 -19.37
N HIS A 79 20.24 2.00 -18.71
CA HIS A 79 21.62 2.36 -18.88
C HIS A 79 21.98 2.12 -20.35
N THR A 80 22.32 3.15 -21.13
CA THR A 80 23.45 3.16 -22.08
C THR A 80 23.64 4.60 -22.59
N THR A 81 24.90 4.96 -22.64
CA THR A 81 25.59 6.25 -22.82
C THR A 81 25.29 7.02 -24.11
N PRO A 82 25.61 8.34 -24.15
CA PRO A 82 25.45 9.19 -25.31
C PRO A 82 26.60 8.99 -26.30
N THR A 83 26.35 9.07 -27.61
CA THR A 83 27.39 9.36 -28.61
C THR A 83 26.74 10.10 -29.77
N ASN A 84 27.43 11.19 -30.11
CA ASN A 84 27.17 12.26 -31.05
C ASN A 84 27.41 11.80 -32.50
N ASP A 85 26.65 12.31 -33.47
CA ASP A 85 27.14 12.92 -34.72
C ASP A 85 26.02 13.78 -35.35
#